data_AF-A0A452IBH2-F1
#
_entry.id   AF-A0A452IBH2-F1
#
_cell.length_a   1.000
_cell.length_b   1.000
_cell.length_c   1.000
_cell.angle_alpha   90.00
_cell.angle_beta   90.00
_cell.angle_gamma   90.00
#
_symmetry.space_group_name_H-M   'P 1'
#
loop_
_entity.id
_entity.type
_entity.pdbx_description
1 polymer ?
#
loop_
_entity_poly.entity_id
_entity_poly.type
_entity_poly.pdbx_seq_one_letter_code
_entity_poly.pdbx_strand_id
1 'polypeptide(L)'
;TSWAMAAGDLAGSFQDEVTCSVCLEHFTDPVSIECGHNFCRACISQCWWEPEPNFSWMWVNFPLIPVTSPCAGTDSVTLSPVDVTLDPDTAHPNLILSEDRKCVRRGDTHQGLPNNPERFDYSACVLGAQRFMGGRRYWEVEVGDKTRWALGVCRESLNRRGQVTLTPEDGYWTVRLRSGEYRALTFPSVPLPVSFRPSPVGIFLDYEGGEVSFYNVTDRSHLFAFTDTFSRTLHPYFHPGLSAGGKNAAPLIICPVPDQAGGN
;
A
#
# COMPACT_ATOMS: atom_id res chain seq x y z
N THR A 1 2.63 -67.15 25.07
CA THR A 1 1.72 -65.99 25.02
C THR A 1 2.33 -64.90 25.90
N SER A 2 2.99 -63.88 25.32
CA SER A 2 2.39 -62.61 24.86
C SER A 2 1.75 -61.86 26.04
N TRP A 3 2.08 -60.62 26.43
CA TRP A 3 2.63 -59.45 25.73
C TRP A 3 3.49 -58.57 26.67
N ALA A 4 4.27 -57.69 26.07
CA ALA A 4 5.01 -56.59 26.69
C ALA A 4 4.10 -55.42 27.12
N MET A 5 4.57 -54.62 28.09
CA MET A 5 4.27 -53.19 28.28
C MET A 5 5.60 -52.56 28.70
N ALA A 6 6.40 -52.08 27.75
CA ALA A 6 6.44 -50.69 27.30
C ALA A 6 7.05 -49.76 28.36
N ALA A 7 8.31 -49.41 28.09
CA ALA A 7 9.02 -48.28 28.67
C ALA A 7 8.32 -46.96 28.30
N GLY A 8 8.47 -45.96 29.14
CA GLY A 8 8.14 -44.57 28.79
C GLY A 8 7.86 -43.76 30.02
N ASP A 9 8.93 -43.28 30.67
CA ASP A 9 8.79 -42.14 31.58
C ASP A 9 9.79 -41.05 31.17
N LEU A 10 9.19 -39.90 30.86
CA LEU A 10 9.72 -38.54 30.94
C LEU A 10 10.89 -38.12 30.03
N ALA A 11 10.57 -37.79 28.79
CA ALA A 11 11.17 -36.65 28.08
C ALA A 11 10.07 -35.93 27.29
N GLY A 12 9.93 -34.63 27.54
CA GLY A 12 8.80 -33.78 27.17
C GLY A 12 8.33 -33.89 25.72
N SER A 13 7.07 -34.29 25.58
CA SER A 13 6.21 -33.94 24.44
C SER A 13 5.94 -32.43 24.51
N PHE A 14 6.69 -31.62 23.75
CA PHE A 14 6.26 -30.37 23.11
C PHE A 14 7.36 -29.99 22.11
N GLN A 15 7.39 -30.67 20.96
CA GLN A 15 8.00 -30.08 19.77
C GLN A 15 6.93 -29.16 19.18
N ASP A 16 6.90 -27.91 19.65
CA ASP A 16 6.24 -26.86 18.86
C ASP A 16 7.01 -26.77 17.55
N GLU A 17 6.37 -27.24 16.48
CA GLU A 17 6.91 -27.27 15.12
C GLU A 17 7.16 -25.84 14.64
N VAL A 18 8.38 -25.37 14.90
CA VAL A 18 8.90 -24.07 14.47
C VAL A 18 9.20 -24.13 12.97
N THR A 19 8.16 -23.92 12.17
CA THR A 19 8.17 -23.96 10.70
C THR A 19 8.26 -22.56 10.10
N CYS A 20 8.99 -22.46 8.99
CA CYS A 20 9.17 -21.23 8.23
C CYS A 20 7.97 -20.98 7.33
N SER A 21 7.32 -19.82 7.46
CA SER A 21 6.14 -19.46 6.64
C SER A 21 6.46 -19.23 5.16
N VAL A 22 7.74 -19.18 4.77
CA VAL A 22 8.17 -19.00 3.38
C VAL A 22 8.37 -20.35 2.68
N CYS A 23 9.16 -21.26 3.27
CA CYS A 23 9.43 -22.57 2.66
C CYS A 23 8.55 -23.70 3.20
N LEU A 24 7.76 -23.45 4.24
CA LEU A 24 6.90 -24.42 4.94
C LEU A 24 7.65 -25.62 5.55
N GLU A 25 8.98 -25.50 5.71
CA GLU A 25 9.85 -26.48 6.36
C GLU A 25 10.30 -26.00 7.75
N HIS A 26 10.91 -26.88 8.54
CA HIS A 26 11.54 -26.52 9.82
C HIS A 26 12.64 -25.47 9.62
N PHE A 27 12.81 -24.56 10.58
CA PHE A 27 13.80 -23.50 10.45
C PHE A 27 15.21 -24.03 10.21
N THR A 28 15.84 -23.50 9.16
CA THR A 28 17.28 -23.64 8.90
C THR A 28 17.89 -22.25 8.98
N ASP A 29 18.78 -22.04 9.98
CA ASP A 29 19.36 -20.74 10.33
C ASP A 29 18.28 -19.66 10.59
N PRO A 30 17.51 -19.76 11.70
CA PRO A 30 16.37 -18.88 11.96
C PRO A 30 16.81 -17.42 12.19
N VAL A 31 16.11 -16.50 11.54
CA VAL A 31 16.21 -15.06 11.74
C VAL A 31 14.90 -14.57 12.33
N SER A 32 14.97 -13.97 13.53
CA SER A 32 13.83 -13.31 14.17
C SER A 32 13.70 -11.87 13.65
N ILE A 33 12.51 -11.46 13.24
CA ILE A 33 12.21 -10.05 12.92
C ILE A 33 11.50 -9.37 14.10
N GLU A 34 11.46 -8.04 14.13
CA GLU A 34 11.00 -7.24 15.28
C GLU A 34 9.55 -7.55 15.74
N CYS A 35 8.72 -8.13 14.87
CA CYS A 35 7.37 -8.60 15.24
C CYS A 35 7.34 -10.00 15.86
N GLY A 36 8.49 -10.59 16.20
CA GLY A 36 8.61 -11.86 16.94
C GLY A 36 8.50 -13.13 16.07
N HIS A 37 8.38 -12.99 14.75
CA HIS A 37 8.34 -14.13 13.84
C HIS A 37 9.75 -14.57 13.42
N ASN A 38 9.94 -15.87 13.23
CA ASN A 38 11.19 -16.47 12.79
C ASN A 38 11.06 -16.95 11.34
N PHE A 39 12.13 -16.84 10.55
CA PHE A 39 12.22 -17.31 9.17
C PHE A 39 13.57 -17.96 8.90
N CYS A 40 13.70 -18.86 7.93
CA CYS A 40 15.03 -19.30 7.48
C CYS A 40 15.79 -18.11 6.88
N ARG A 41 17.08 -17.98 7.19
CA ARG A 41 17.92 -16.89 6.65
C ARG A 41 17.93 -16.82 5.14
N ALA A 42 17.96 -17.98 4.46
CA ALA A 42 17.88 -18.05 3.01
C ALA A 42 16.53 -17.52 2.50
N CYS A 43 15.43 -17.87 3.17
CA CYS A 43 14.09 -17.44 2.79
C CYS A 43 13.89 -15.93 2.94
N ILE A 44 14.31 -15.34 4.06
CA ILE A 44 14.21 -13.88 4.23
C ILE A 44 15.17 -13.14 3.29
N SER A 45 16.33 -13.71 2.97
CA SER A 45 17.27 -13.09 2.02
C SER A 45 16.74 -13.14 0.57
N GLN A 46 15.98 -14.17 0.21
CA GLN A 46 15.38 -14.32 -1.12
C GLN A 46 14.09 -13.50 -1.28
N CYS A 47 13.26 -13.35 -0.24
CA CYS A 47 12.11 -12.43 -0.29
C CYS A 47 12.51 -10.95 -0.45
N TRP A 48 13.77 -10.61 -0.15
CA TRP A 48 14.34 -9.26 -0.30
C TRP A 48 15.24 -9.16 -1.54
N TRP A 49 15.28 -10.20 -2.36
CA TRP A 49 16.00 -10.23 -3.64
C TRP A 49 15.36 -11.25 -4.59
N GLU A 50 14.39 -10.80 -5.37
CA GLU A 50 14.04 -11.43 -6.64
C GLU A 50 14.07 -10.37 -7.73
N PRO A 51 15.21 -10.20 -8.44
CA PRO A 51 15.18 -9.71 -9.80
C PRO A 51 14.58 -10.82 -10.69
N GLU A 52 13.47 -10.50 -11.35
CA GLU A 52 12.78 -11.32 -12.36
C GLU A 52 13.72 -12.19 -13.23
N PRO A 53 13.45 -13.50 -13.42
CA PRO A 53 14.26 -14.36 -14.26
C PRO A 53 13.74 -14.31 -15.70
N ASN A 54 14.23 -13.38 -16.50
CA ASN A 54 14.33 -13.55 -17.96
C ASN A 54 15.07 -12.39 -18.64
N PHE A 55 16.39 -12.26 -18.48
CA PHE A 55 17.20 -11.62 -19.52
C PHE A 55 18.61 -12.21 -19.57
N SER A 56 18.89 -12.87 -20.69
CA SER A 56 20.20 -13.34 -21.11
C SER A 56 21.17 -12.17 -21.25
N TRP A 57 22.27 -12.17 -20.50
CA TRP A 57 23.52 -11.61 -20.98
C TRP A 57 24.70 -12.48 -20.54
N MET A 58 25.53 -12.74 -21.54
CA MET A 58 26.72 -13.56 -21.52
C MET A 58 27.86 -12.78 -20.85
N TRP A 59 28.48 -13.42 -19.86
CA TRP A 59 29.77 -13.17 -19.19
C TRP A 59 30.61 -11.97 -19.67
N VAL A 60 30.85 -11.01 -18.76
CA VAL A 60 32.11 -10.24 -18.71
C VAL A 60 32.74 -10.40 -17.32
N ASN A 61 33.89 -11.09 -17.29
CA ASN A 61 34.75 -11.26 -16.13
C ASN A 61 35.32 -9.91 -15.67
N PHE A 62 35.18 -9.58 -14.38
CA PHE A 62 36.12 -8.71 -13.65
C PHE A 62 36.37 -9.29 -12.24
N PRO A 63 37.58 -9.10 -11.67
CA PRO A 63 38.18 -10.00 -10.70
C PRO A 63 37.65 -9.80 -9.28
N LEU A 64 37.76 -10.87 -8.49
CA LEU A 64 37.46 -10.97 -7.07
C LEU A 64 37.98 -9.75 -6.29
N ILE A 65 37.07 -8.90 -5.80
CA ILE A 65 37.37 -7.90 -4.78
C ILE A 65 37.23 -8.60 -3.41
N PRO A 66 38.24 -8.55 -2.54
CA PRO A 66 38.17 -9.19 -1.23
C PRO A 66 37.15 -8.47 -0.33
N VAL A 67 36.31 -9.26 0.33
CA VAL A 67 35.36 -8.83 1.35
C VAL A 67 36.14 -8.14 2.47
N THR A 68 36.05 -6.81 2.55
CA THR A 68 36.53 -6.04 3.70
C THR A 68 35.37 -5.23 4.27
N SER A 69 35.01 -5.62 5.49
CA SER A 69 34.18 -4.90 6.48
C SER A 69 32.70 -4.68 6.15
N PRO A 70 31.78 -4.97 7.10
CA PRO A 70 30.42 -4.47 7.00
C PRO A 70 30.45 -2.95 7.14
N CYS A 71 29.93 -2.25 6.13
CA CYS A 71 29.58 -0.85 6.29
C CYS A 71 28.57 -0.75 7.45
N ALA A 72 29.00 -0.08 8.53
CA ALA A 72 28.12 0.34 9.60
C ALA A 72 27.09 1.33 9.02
N GLY A 73 25.82 1.00 9.16
CA GLY A 73 24.69 1.78 8.65
C GLY A 73 23.43 0.95 8.58
N THR A 74 22.97 0.41 9.71
CA THR A 74 21.54 0.10 9.86
C THR A 74 20.81 1.43 9.88
N ASP A 75 20.50 1.98 8.71
CA ASP A 75 19.48 3.01 8.61
C ASP A 75 18.17 2.33 9.00
N SER A 76 17.81 2.45 10.28
CA SER A 76 16.47 2.14 10.75
C SER A 76 15.51 3.02 9.94
N VAL A 77 14.92 2.41 8.93
CA VAL A 77 14.01 3.04 8.00
C VAL A 77 12.73 3.38 8.75
N THR A 78 12.65 4.62 9.25
CA THR A 78 11.49 5.07 10.02
C THR A 78 10.30 5.25 9.06
N LEU A 79 9.35 4.31 9.11
CA LEU A 79 8.04 4.46 8.48
C LEU A 79 7.26 5.51 9.29
N SER A 80 6.86 6.61 8.65
CA SER A 80 6.04 7.63 9.31
C SER A 80 4.57 7.46 8.91
N PRO A 81 3.70 6.94 9.79
CA PRO A 81 2.27 6.97 9.54
C PRO A 81 1.80 8.44 9.53
N VAL A 82 0.95 8.79 8.57
CA VAL A 82 0.49 10.16 8.38
C VAL A 82 -0.99 10.27 8.69
N ASP A 83 -1.35 11.26 9.50
CA ASP A 83 -2.75 11.60 9.72
C ASP A 83 -3.31 12.40 8.53
N VAL A 84 -3.74 11.67 7.48
CA VAL A 84 -4.25 12.30 6.25
C VAL A 84 -5.63 12.91 6.47
N THR A 85 -5.88 14.10 5.94
CA THR A 85 -7.20 14.76 5.94
C THR A 85 -7.56 15.22 4.54
N LEU A 86 -8.85 15.26 4.23
CA LEU A 86 -9.36 15.68 2.93
C LEU A 86 -9.34 17.21 2.81
N ASP A 87 -8.99 17.72 1.64
CA ASP A 87 -8.97 19.15 1.33
C ASP A 87 -10.29 19.60 0.65
N PRO A 88 -11.17 20.36 1.34
CA PRO A 88 -12.44 20.83 0.78
C PRO A 88 -12.28 21.78 -0.41
N ASP A 89 -11.14 22.47 -0.54
CA ASP A 89 -10.91 23.40 -1.64
C ASP A 89 -10.66 22.67 -2.95
N THR A 90 -10.13 21.45 -2.90
CA THR A 90 -9.95 20.59 -4.08
C THR A 90 -11.20 19.80 -4.44
N ALA A 91 -12.10 19.56 -3.48
CA ALA A 91 -13.20 18.62 -3.63
C ALA A 91 -14.20 19.01 -4.72
N HIS A 92 -14.54 18.07 -5.60
CA HIS A 92 -15.60 18.27 -6.58
C HIS A 92 -16.96 18.60 -5.90
N PRO A 93 -17.79 19.51 -6.42
CA PRO A 93 -19.04 19.96 -5.77
C PRO A 93 -20.08 18.89 -5.44
N ASN A 94 -20.05 17.74 -6.12
CA ASN A 94 -20.91 16.60 -5.81
C ASN A 94 -20.36 15.70 -4.69
N LEU A 95 -19.24 16.03 -4.06
CA LEU A 95 -18.67 15.25 -2.96
C LEU A 95 -19.12 15.81 -1.61
N ILE A 96 -19.52 14.91 -0.72
CA ILE A 96 -19.88 15.23 0.65
C ILE A 96 -18.76 14.71 1.54
N LEU A 97 -18.12 15.64 2.24
CA LEU A 97 -17.04 15.38 3.19
C LEU A 97 -17.61 15.38 4.61
N SER A 98 -17.09 14.53 5.49
CA SER A 98 -17.37 14.62 6.93
C SER A 98 -16.68 15.84 7.54
N GLU A 99 -17.19 16.27 8.71
CA GLU A 99 -16.66 17.43 9.44
C GLU A 99 -15.20 17.23 9.88
N ASP A 100 -14.85 16.01 10.30
CA ASP A 100 -13.48 15.60 10.66
C ASP A 100 -12.53 15.47 9.44
N ARG A 101 -13.06 15.65 8.23
CA ARG A 101 -12.33 15.50 6.96
C ARG A 101 -11.67 14.13 6.77
N LYS A 102 -12.23 13.07 7.37
CA LYS A 102 -11.76 11.68 7.19
C LYS A 102 -12.60 10.88 6.21
N CYS A 103 -13.84 11.29 5.95
CA CYS A 103 -14.76 10.55 5.09
C CYS A 103 -15.13 11.36 3.84
N VAL A 104 -15.22 10.68 2.70
CA VAL A 104 -15.78 11.25 1.47
C VAL A 104 -16.73 10.27 0.79
N ARG A 105 -17.90 10.77 0.39
CA ARG A 105 -18.86 10.04 -0.45
C ARG A 105 -19.37 10.92 -1.57
N ARG A 106 -19.92 10.28 -2.60
CA ARG A 106 -20.63 11.00 -3.66
C ARG A 106 -22.05 11.32 -3.22
N GLY A 107 -22.43 12.59 -3.28
CA GLY A 107 -23.80 13.05 -3.14
C GLY A 107 -24.54 13.04 -4.47
N ASP A 108 -25.86 13.19 -4.38
CA ASP A 108 -26.77 13.19 -5.53
C ASP A 108 -26.99 14.61 -6.10
N THR A 109 -26.61 15.64 -5.35
CA THR A 109 -26.81 17.05 -5.71
C THR A 109 -25.47 17.76 -5.87
N HIS A 110 -25.41 18.65 -6.85
CA HIS A 110 -24.30 19.58 -7.02
C HIS A 110 -24.41 20.70 -5.98
N GLN A 111 -23.42 20.79 -5.09
CA GLN A 111 -23.42 21.82 -4.05
C GLN A 111 -23.05 23.19 -4.64
N GLY A 112 -23.63 24.25 -4.08
CA GLY A 112 -23.31 25.64 -4.44
C GLY A 112 -22.01 26.14 -3.83
N LEU A 113 -20.91 25.39 -4.00
CA LEU A 113 -19.60 25.76 -3.46
C LEU A 113 -18.92 26.82 -4.33
N PRO A 114 -18.12 27.73 -3.74
CA PRO A 114 -17.37 28.70 -4.51
C PRO A 114 -16.37 28.00 -5.44
N ASN A 115 -16.32 28.48 -6.68
CA ASN A 115 -15.32 28.00 -7.63
C ASN A 115 -13.95 28.57 -7.25
N ASN A 116 -12.92 27.72 -7.30
CA ASN A 116 -11.52 28.10 -7.13
C ASN A 116 -10.64 27.28 -8.10
N PRO A 117 -9.38 27.70 -8.37
CA PRO A 117 -8.51 26.98 -9.30
C PRO A 117 -8.16 25.54 -8.90
N GLU A 118 -8.11 25.23 -7.60
CA GLU A 118 -7.74 23.92 -7.04
C GLU A 118 -8.87 22.88 -7.17
N ARG A 119 -10.13 23.33 -7.22
CA ARG A 119 -11.33 22.49 -7.22
C ARG A 119 -11.45 21.66 -8.48
N PHE A 120 -11.66 20.35 -8.37
CA PHE A 120 -12.02 19.53 -9.54
C PHE A 120 -13.44 19.84 -10.04
N ASP A 121 -13.61 19.99 -11.35
CA ASP A 121 -14.90 20.38 -11.98
C ASP A 121 -15.63 19.24 -12.70
N TYR A 122 -14.90 18.22 -13.15
CA TYR A 122 -15.43 17.13 -13.97
C TYR A 122 -15.38 15.79 -13.23
N SER A 123 -14.22 15.46 -12.67
CA SER A 123 -14.03 14.21 -11.93
C SER A 123 -14.46 14.40 -10.48
N ALA A 124 -15.29 13.49 -9.96
CA ALA A 124 -15.73 13.56 -8.56
C ALA A 124 -14.65 12.98 -7.63
N CYS A 125 -13.52 13.67 -7.55
CA CYS A 125 -12.39 13.37 -6.69
C CYS A 125 -12.06 14.54 -5.75
N VAL A 126 -11.18 14.26 -4.80
CA VAL A 126 -10.67 15.18 -3.78
C VAL A 126 -9.24 14.77 -3.44
N LEU A 127 -8.41 15.73 -3.04
CA LEU A 127 -7.05 15.50 -2.58
C LEU A 127 -6.96 15.47 -1.07
N GLY A 128 -5.88 14.88 -0.56
CA GLY A 128 -5.44 15.11 0.81
C GLY A 128 -4.83 16.51 0.96
N ALA A 129 -5.04 17.13 2.13
CA ALA A 129 -4.46 18.42 2.48
C ALA A 129 -2.93 18.33 2.68
N GLN A 130 -2.41 17.14 2.96
CA GLN A 130 -0.98 16.91 3.13
C GLN A 130 -0.22 16.99 1.81
N ARG A 131 0.96 17.60 1.89
CA ARG A 131 1.89 17.87 0.80
C ARG A 131 3.18 17.12 1.06
N PHE A 132 3.54 16.18 0.20
CA PHE A 132 4.75 15.38 0.34
C PHE A 132 5.81 15.82 -0.66
N MET A 133 7.00 16.15 -0.15
CA MET A 133 8.18 16.55 -0.94
C MET A 133 9.43 15.74 -0.56
N GLY A 134 9.22 14.64 0.16
CA GLY A 134 10.28 13.83 0.76
C GLY A 134 9.75 12.92 1.87
N GLY A 135 10.56 11.93 2.21
CA GLY A 135 10.35 10.91 3.22
C GLY A 135 9.40 9.78 2.82
N ARG A 136 9.34 8.80 3.71
CA ARG A 136 8.45 7.64 3.62
C ARG A 136 7.15 7.86 4.38
N ARG A 137 6.01 7.75 3.72
CA ARG A 137 4.68 8.02 4.26
C ARG A 137 3.78 6.81 4.11
N TYR A 138 2.93 6.56 5.10
CA TYR A 138 1.94 5.50 5.05
C TYR A 138 0.59 5.98 5.57
N TRP A 139 -0.50 5.59 4.90
CA TRP A 139 -1.87 5.77 5.38
C TRP A 139 -2.78 4.67 4.82
N GLU A 140 -3.92 4.48 5.47
CA GLU A 140 -4.89 3.45 5.12
C GLU A 140 -6.25 4.07 4.79
N VAL A 141 -6.98 3.42 3.89
CA VAL A 141 -8.32 3.84 3.47
C VAL A 141 -9.25 2.65 3.49
N GLU A 142 -10.27 2.72 4.35
CA GLU A 142 -11.38 1.79 4.37
C GLU A 142 -12.23 2.01 3.12
N VAL A 143 -12.40 0.94 2.33
CA VAL A 143 -13.19 0.95 1.09
C VAL A 143 -14.48 0.13 1.23
N GLY A 144 -14.60 -0.70 2.26
CA GLY A 144 -15.75 -1.54 2.56
C GLY A 144 -16.23 -2.35 1.36
N ASP A 145 -17.55 -2.47 1.23
CA ASP A 145 -18.21 -3.19 0.14
C ASP A 145 -18.41 -2.34 -1.13
N LYS A 146 -17.67 -1.24 -1.28
CA LYS A 146 -17.77 -0.38 -2.45
C LYS A 146 -17.44 -1.16 -3.72
N THR A 147 -18.17 -0.87 -4.78
CA THR A 147 -18.02 -1.52 -6.09
C THR A 147 -17.23 -0.67 -7.09
N ARG A 148 -16.92 0.58 -6.72
CA ARG A 148 -16.10 1.49 -7.52
C ARG A 148 -15.38 2.52 -6.67
N TRP A 149 -14.08 2.66 -6.88
CA TRP A 149 -13.24 3.69 -6.27
C TRP A 149 -11.88 3.76 -6.99
N ALA A 150 -11.12 4.84 -6.79
CA ALA A 150 -9.71 4.91 -7.10
C ALA A 150 -8.96 5.65 -5.98
N LEU A 151 -7.75 5.17 -5.68
CA LEU A 151 -6.90 5.61 -4.57
C LEU A 151 -5.45 5.71 -5.03
N GLY A 152 -4.67 6.59 -4.41
CA GLY A 152 -3.22 6.66 -4.61
C GLY A 152 -2.68 8.05 -4.33
N VAL A 153 -1.73 8.49 -5.15
CA VAL A 153 -1.16 9.84 -5.08
C VAL A 153 -1.19 10.52 -6.45
N CYS A 154 -1.20 11.85 -6.43
CA CYS A 154 -1.05 12.65 -7.63
C CYS A 154 -0.12 13.84 -7.40
N ARG A 155 0.50 14.32 -8.47
CA ARG A 155 1.27 15.55 -8.48
C ARG A 155 0.40 16.77 -8.17
N GLU A 156 0.97 17.79 -7.54
CA GLU A 156 0.26 19.04 -7.24
C GLU A 156 -0.10 19.82 -8.51
N SER A 157 0.85 19.95 -9.44
CA SER A 157 0.76 20.83 -10.61
C SER A 157 -0.08 20.25 -11.76
N LEU A 158 -1.19 19.61 -11.46
CA LEU A 158 -2.03 18.92 -12.44
C LEU A 158 -3.22 19.77 -12.86
N ASN A 159 -3.65 19.58 -14.11
CA ASN A 159 -4.87 20.22 -14.59
C ASN A 159 -6.07 19.67 -13.80
N ARG A 160 -6.78 20.56 -13.11
CA ARG A 160 -7.99 20.26 -12.33
C ARG A 160 -9.27 20.41 -13.16
N ARG A 161 -9.15 20.75 -14.44
CA ARG A 161 -10.25 21.04 -15.37
C ARG A 161 -10.44 19.92 -16.38
N GLY A 162 -11.70 19.51 -16.56
CA GLY A 162 -12.11 18.54 -17.57
C GLY A 162 -11.73 17.10 -17.23
N GLN A 163 -11.83 16.23 -18.24
CA GLN A 163 -11.55 14.81 -18.06
C GLN A 163 -10.06 14.58 -17.83
N VAL A 164 -9.73 13.95 -16.71
CA VAL A 164 -8.36 13.59 -16.34
C VAL A 164 -8.11 12.12 -16.66
N THR A 165 -6.96 11.84 -17.27
CA THR A 165 -6.42 10.49 -17.44
C THR A 165 -5.56 10.16 -16.23
N LEU A 166 -5.86 9.04 -15.57
CA LEU A 166 -5.18 8.64 -14.35
C LEU A 166 -3.98 7.74 -14.69
N THR A 167 -2.92 8.30 -15.26
CA THR A 167 -1.68 7.55 -15.55
C THR A 167 -0.46 8.20 -14.90
N PRO A 168 0.65 7.47 -14.70
CA PRO A 168 1.90 8.04 -14.22
C PRO A 168 2.43 9.19 -15.10
N GLU A 169 2.28 9.08 -16.43
CA GLU A 169 2.67 10.13 -17.38
C GLU A 169 1.89 11.44 -17.13
N ASP A 170 0.62 11.32 -16.77
CA ASP A 170 -0.24 12.44 -16.34
C ASP A 170 -0.05 12.83 -14.86
N GLY A 171 0.91 12.22 -14.16
CA GLY A 171 1.24 12.50 -12.76
C GLY A 171 0.30 11.86 -11.73
N TYR A 172 -0.30 10.72 -12.06
CA TYR A 172 -1.16 9.93 -11.17
C TYR A 172 -0.60 8.51 -10.98
N TRP A 173 -0.37 8.12 -9.73
CA TRP A 173 0.01 6.75 -9.37
C TRP A 173 -1.11 6.17 -8.53
N THR A 174 -2.05 5.50 -9.19
CA THR A 174 -3.32 5.11 -8.58
C THR A 174 -3.75 3.70 -8.96
N VAL A 175 -4.44 3.05 -8.02
CA VAL A 175 -5.14 1.79 -8.24
C VAL A 175 -6.65 2.02 -8.17
N ARG A 176 -7.43 1.17 -8.84
CA ARG A 176 -8.89 1.28 -8.87
C ARG A 176 -9.60 -0.04 -8.73
N LEU A 177 -10.83 0.03 -8.21
CA LEU A 177 -11.87 -0.97 -8.40
C LEU A 177 -12.93 -0.41 -9.35
N ARG A 178 -13.37 -1.20 -10.34
CA ARG A 178 -14.57 -0.91 -11.13
C ARG A 178 -15.24 -2.20 -11.55
N SER A 179 -16.50 -2.39 -11.14
CA SER A 179 -17.30 -3.55 -11.57
C SER A 179 -16.65 -4.90 -11.25
N GLY A 180 -16.00 -5.01 -10.09
CA GLY A 180 -15.30 -6.22 -9.66
C GLY A 180 -13.86 -6.36 -10.16
N GLU A 181 -13.41 -5.51 -11.09
CA GLU A 181 -12.02 -5.52 -11.57
C GLU A 181 -11.15 -4.55 -10.77
N TYR A 182 -10.09 -5.09 -10.17
CA TYR A 182 -9.01 -4.33 -9.55
C TYR A 182 -7.87 -4.13 -10.54
N ARG A 183 -7.42 -2.89 -10.73
CA ARG A 183 -6.34 -2.55 -11.67
C ARG A 183 -5.43 -1.45 -11.15
N ALA A 184 -4.13 -1.58 -11.40
CA ALA A 184 -3.19 -0.48 -11.40
C ALA A 184 -3.36 0.34 -12.69
N LEU A 185 -3.44 1.66 -12.57
CA LEU A 185 -3.68 2.56 -13.69
C LEU A 185 -2.37 2.99 -14.39
N THR A 186 -1.57 2.01 -14.77
CA THR A 186 -0.46 2.17 -15.72
C THR A 186 -0.98 2.34 -17.16
N PHE A 187 -0.09 2.56 -18.11
CA PHE A 187 -0.41 2.52 -19.54
C PHE A 187 0.42 1.43 -20.25
N PRO A 188 -0.19 0.29 -20.65
CA PRO A 188 -1.59 -0.12 -20.42
C PRO A 188 -1.85 -0.48 -18.95
N SER A 189 -3.12 -0.47 -18.52
CA SER A 189 -3.48 -0.81 -17.13
C SER A 189 -3.23 -2.27 -16.80
N VAL A 190 -2.68 -2.56 -15.62
CA VAL A 190 -2.32 -3.91 -15.15
C VAL A 190 -3.36 -4.44 -14.14
N PRO A 191 -3.84 -5.69 -14.25
CA PRO A 191 -4.70 -6.32 -13.24
C PRO A 191 -3.97 -6.52 -11.91
N LEU A 192 -4.67 -6.33 -10.79
CA LEU A 192 -4.11 -6.58 -9.45
C LEU A 192 -4.33 -8.04 -8.99
N PRO A 193 -3.37 -8.67 -8.31
CA PRO A 193 -3.47 -10.04 -7.80
C PRO A 193 -4.32 -10.09 -6.50
N VAL A 194 -5.62 -9.85 -6.62
CA VAL A 194 -6.53 -9.78 -5.47
C VAL A 194 -7.14 -11.16 -5.18
N SER A 195 -6.68 -11.79 -4.09
CA SER A 195 -7.24 -13.05 -3.57
C SER A 195 -8.42 -12.81 -2.64
N PHE A 196 -8.28 -11.84 -1.72
CA PHE A 196 -9.33 -11.41 -0.80
C PHE A 196 -9.73 -9.96 -1.10
N ARG A 197 -11.00 -9.61 -0.92
CA ARG A 197 -11.45 -8.22 -1.10
C ARG A 197 -10.68 -7.32 -0.13
N PRO A 198 -9.97 -6.28 -0.61
CA PRO A 198 -9.21 -5.42 0.28
C PRO A 198 -10.13 -4.44 1.01
N SER A 199 -10.06 -4.43 2.33
CA SER A 199 -10.59 -3.36 3.18
C SER A 199 -9.97 -3.44 4.59
N PRO A 200 -9.07 -2.52 4.97
CA PRO A 200 -8.66 -1.32 4.23
C PRO A 200 -7.60 -1.58 3.13
N VAL A 201 -7.38 -0.57 2.29
CA VAL A 201 -6.26 -0.49 1.34
C VAL A 201 -5.16 0.39 1.96
N GLY A 202 -3.95 -0.17 2.09
CA GLY A 202 -2.77 0.54 2.57
C GLY A 202 -2.03 1.19 1.41
N ILE A 203 -1.57 2.43 1.61
CA ILE A 203 -0.84 3.21 0.61
C ILE A 203 0.48 3.67 1.22
N PHE A 204 1.57 3.27 0.60
CA PHE A 204 2.92 3.61 0.99
C PHE A 204 3.57 4.48 -0.11
N LEU A 205 4.23 5.54 0.30
CA LEU A 205 5.03 6.41 -0.56
C LEU A 205 6.46 6.41 -0.02
N ASP A 206 7.42 5.99 -0.83
CA ASP A 206 8.84 6.28 -0.64
C ASP A 206 9.26 7.35 -1.65
N TYR A 207 9.35 8.60 -1.19
CA TYR A 207 9.59 9.71 -2.11
C TYR A 207 10.99 9.66 -2.70
N GLU A 208 12.01 9.45 -1.86
CA GLU A 208 13.41 9.35 -2.30
C GLU A 208 13.69 8.04 -3.04
N GLY A 209 13.05 6.94 -2.63
CA GLY A 209 13.11 5.65 -3.33
C GLY A 209 12.33 5.62 -4.64
N GLY A 210 11.48 6.62 -4.90
CA GLY A 210 10.71 6.71 -6.13
C GLY A 210 9.58 5.69 -6.21
N GLU A 211 9.02 5.26 -5.09
CA GLU A 211 8.04 4.18 -5.05
C GLU A 211 6.68 4.62 -4.48
N VAL A 212 5.60 4.15 -5.10
CA VAL A 212 4.24 4.17 -4.52
C VAL A 212 3.68 2.76 -4.50
N SER A 213 3.52 2.19 -3.31
CA SER A 213 3.11 0.81 -3.10
C SER A 213 1.74 0.71 -2.45
N PHE A 214 0.99 -0.31 -2.85
CA PHE A 214 -0.38 -0.58 -2.44
C PHE A 214 -0.47 -1.96 -1.80
N TYR A 215 -1.19 -2.04 -0.69
CA TYR A 215 -1.34 -3.26 0.10
C TYR A 215 -2.80 -3.54 0.37
N ASN A 216 -3.16 -4.81 0.38
CA ASN A 216 -4.38 -5.28 1.00
C ASN A 216 -4.08 -5.48 2.49
N VAL A 217 -4.62 -4.62 3.35
CA VAL A 217 -4.34 -4.69 4.78
C VAL A 217 -5.04 -5.88 5.43
N THR A 218 -6.16 -6.34 4.84
CA THR A 218 -6.96 -7.46 5.36
C THR A 218 -6.18 -8.77 5.39
N ASP A 219 -5.48 -9.10 4.30
CA ASP A 219 -4.68 -10.32 4.17
C ASP A 219 -3.16 -10.05 4.20
N ARG A 220 -2.77 -8.78 4.41
CA ARG A 220 -1.38 -8.30 4.43
C ARG A 220 -0.61 -8.59 3.15
N SER A 221 -1.30 -8.73 2.02
CA SER A 221 -0.66 -8.95 0.73
C SER A 221 -0.28 -7.65 0.03
N HIS A 222 0.80 -7.70 -0.74
CA HIS A 222 1.17 -6.63 -1.65
C HIS A 222 0.29 -6.68 -2.91
N LEU A 223 -0.27 -5.54 -3.32
CA LEU A 223 -1.12 -5.43 -4.50
C LEU A 223 -0.33 -4.95 -5.72
N PHE A 224 0.42 -3.86 -5.57
CA PHE A 224 1.15 -3.24 -6.69
C PHE A 224 2.12 -2.16 -6.21
N ALA A 225 3.23 -1.99 -6.93
CA ALA A 225 4.17 -0.90 -6.74
C ALA A 225 4.38 -0.16 -8.06
N PHE A 226 4.29 1.16 -8.02
CA PHE A 226 4.75 2.03 -9.10
C PHE A 226 6.15 2.52 -8.77
N THR A 227 7.01 2.61 -9.78
CA THR A 227 8.33 3.24 -9.67
C THR A 227 8.42 4.44 -10.59
N ASP A 228 8.94 5.56 -10.08
CA ASP A 228 9.09 6.82 -10.82
C ASP A 228 10.10 7.76 -10.12
N THR A 229 10.49 8.85 -10.77
CA THR A 229 11.29 9.90 -10.15
C THR A 229 10.43 11.09 -9.75
N PHE A 230 10.27 11.30 -8.44
CA PHE A 230 9.49 12.42 -7.92
C PHE A 230 10.36 13.67 -7.75
N SER A 231 9.92 14.78 -8.36
CA SER A 231 10.62 16.08 -8.30
C SER A 231 9.70 17.24 -7.90
N ARG A 232 8.40 16.95 -7.68
CA ARG A 232 7.37 17.91 -7.30
C ARG A 232 6.58 17.38 -6.13
N THR A 233 5.78 18.26 -5.53
CA THR A 233 4.89 17.92 -4.43
C THR A 233 3.85 16.89 -4.88
N LEU A 234 3.66 15.86 -4.04
CA LEU A 234 2.62 14.84 -4.18
C LEU A 234 1.53 15.05 -3.12
N HIS A 235 0.30 14.73 -3.50
CA HIS A 235 -0.87 14.72 -2.64
C HIS A 235 -1.51 13.33 -2.64
N PRO A 236 -2.07 12.88 -1.50
CA PRO A 236 -3.02 11.79 -1.49
C PRO A 236 -4.19 12.07 -2.44
N TYR A 237 -4.65 11.06 -3.16
CA TYR A 237 -5.73 11.15 -4.15
C TYR A 237 -6.87 10.19 -3.81
N PHE A 238 -8.10 10.71 -3.80
CA PHE A 238 -9.29 9.95 -3.48
C PHE A 238 -10.40 10.17 -4.51
N HIS A 239 -10.95 9.07 -5.03
CA HIS A 239 -12.11 9.09 -5.89
C HIS A 239 -13.14 8.04 -5.44
N PRO A 240 -14.24 8.41 -4.75
CA PRO A 240 -15.21 7.46 -4.17
C PRO A 240 -16.08 6.73 -5.19
N GLY A 241 -15.97 7.06 -6.48
CA GLY A 241 -16.72 6.40 -7.54
C GLY A 241 -18.10 7.03 -7.78
N LEU A 242 -18.76 6.56 -8.84
CA LEU A 242 -20.19 6.86 -9.07
C LEU A 242 -21.04 6.07 -8.08
N SER A 243 -22.19 6.61 -7.65
CA SER A 243 -23.12 5.94 -6.73
C SER A 243 -23.71 4.64 -7.30
N ALA A 244 -23.72 4.46 -8.63
CA ALA A 244 -24.17 3.24 -9.32
C ALA A 244 -25.58 2.78 -8.90
N GLY A 245 -26.53 3.71 -8.83
CA GLY A 245 -27.90 3.44 -8.37
C GLY A 245 -27.98 3.07 -6.89
N GLY A 246 -27.13 3.68 -6.06
CA GLY A 246 -27.04 3.42 -4.61
C GLY A 246 -26.10 2.29 -4.21
N LYS A 247 -25.72 1.40 -5.14
CA LYS A 247 -24.84 0.24 -4.86
C LYS A 247 -23.41 0.60 -4.46
N ASN A 248 -23.02 1.86 -4.60
CA ASN A 248 -21.69 2.37 -4.24
C ASN A 248 -21.78 3.65 -3.37
N ALA A 249 -22.88 3.82 -2.63
CA ALA A 249 -23.14 5.01 -1.82
C ALA A 249 -22.26 5.14 -0.57
N ALA A 250 -21.68 4.03 -0.09
CA ALA A 250 -20.79 4.02 1.06
C ALA A 250 -19.57 4.96 0.86
N PRO A 251 -19.08 5.61 1.94
CA PRO A 251 -17.94 6.52 1.87
C PRO A 251 -16.62 5.76 1.71
N LEU A 252 -15.60 6.46 1.24
CA LEU A 252 -14.21 6.15 1.57
C LEU A 252 -13.91 6.76 2.94
N ILE A 253 -13.22 6.05 3.81
CA ILE A 253 -12.87 6.51 5.17
C ILE A 253 -11.37 6.38 5.35
N ILE A 254 -10.68 7.48 5.65
CA ILE A 254 -9.26 7.47 6.02
C ILE A 254 -9.16 6.94 7.44
N CYS A 255 -8.39 5.87 7.64
CA CYS A 255 -8.20 5.27 8.96
C CYS A 255 -7.37 6.20 9.85
N PRO A 256 -7.65 6.27 11.16
CA PRO A 256 -6.82 7.01 12.11
C PRO A 256 -5.43 6.36 12.21
N VAL A 257 -4.41 7.18 12.46
CA VAL A 257 -3.10 6.67 12.85
C VAL A 257 -3.23 6.05 14.25
N PRO A 258 -2.73 4.83 14.49
CA PRO A 258 -2.70 4.27 15.84
C PRO A 258 -1.92 5.20 16.76
N ASP A 259 -2.51 5.58 17.90
CA ASP A 259 -1.79 6.35 18.91
C ASP A 259 -0.49 5.61 19.25
N GLN A 260 0.66 6.29 19.13
CA GLN A 260 1.86 5.80 19.78
C GLN A 260 1.55 5.83 21.28
N ALA A 261 1.34 4.64 21.86
CA ALA A 261 1.01 4.47 23.26
C ALA A 261 1.93 5.38 24.09
N GLY A 262 1.34 6.38 24.73
CA GLY A 262 2.04 7.29 25.61
C GLY A 262 2.75 6.49 26.68
N GLY A 263 4.08 6.44 26.59
CA GLY A 263 4.92 5.98 27.68
C GLY A 263 4.76 6.96 28.83
N ASN A 264 4.15 6.48 29.92
CA ASN A 264 4.14 7.13 31.22
C ASN A 264 4.90 6.25 32.20
#